data_AF-A0A023GEF7-F1
#
_entry.id   AF-A0A023GEF7-F1
#
_cell.length_a   1.000
_cell.length_b   1.000
_cell.length_c   1.000
_cell.angle_alpha   90.00
_cell.angle_beta   90.00
_cell.angle_gamma   90.00
#
_symmetry.space_group_name_H-M   'P 1'
#
loop_
_entity.id
_entity.type
_entity.pdbx_description
1 polymer ?
#
loop_
_entity_poly.entity_id
_entity_poly.type
_entity_poly.pdbx_seq_one_letter_code
_entity_poly.pdbx_strand_id
1 'polypeptide(L)'
;MAPARILLPVVIFISSCGFAVGQQGQRNAAAPFSVGGTINSAPQGSSGAGGLGLEHFQVASDLKQALSLRVPQDFLRDHLGDYHFKNPNILLKALLHPTYKTRDRKDRKDRHDSFEPLDYVGSFVMDYIVSRYVLMHARNKSQHHMAEVKASVLRQDSLAYFAVKNNFHKFVFVDRPVEKASLREFADGLRNVQTLGELRFAKKKRSFVYKFFKSVIGAIYVDSDYNADTVEPILLKMIKRDLDLIL
;
A
#
# COMPACT_ATOMS: atom_id res chain seq x y z
N MET A 1 18.36 35.54 -58.22
CA MET A 1 17.95 34.28 -57.58
C MET A 1 17.84 34.51 -56.08
N ALA A 2 16.62 34.52 -55.56
CA ALA A 2 16.33 34.57 -54.11
C ALA A 2 16.52 33.16 -53.49
N PRO A 3 16.45 33.07 -52.15
CA PRO A 3 15.32 32.28 -51.64
C PRO A 3 14.48 33.05 -50.61
N ALA A 4 13.16 32.85 -50.75
CA ALA A 4 12.11 33.42 -49.93
C ALA A 4 12.02 32.73 -48.55
N ARG A 5 11.76 33.53 -47.52
CA ARG A 5 11.39 33.06 -46.18
C ARG A 5 9.90 32.72 -46.15
N ILE A 6 9.58 31.46 -45.88
CA ILE A 6 8.20 30.99 -45.67
C ILE A 6 7.91 31.04 -44.17
N LEU A 7 6.97 31.88 -43.77
CA LEU A 7 6.35 31.89 -42.44
C LEU A 7 5.23 30.82 -42.43
N LEU A 8 5.31 29.82 -41.56
CA LEU A 8 4.16 28.94 -41.25
C LEU A 8 3.37 29.54 -40.07
N PRO A 9 2.03 29.64 -40.15
CA PRO A 9 1.21 29.93 -38.98
C PRO A 9 0.96 28.67 -38.15
N VAL A 10 1.25 28.76 -36.85
CA VAL A 10 0.88 27.76 -35.83
C VAL A 10 -0.59 27.98 -35.46
N VAL A 11 -1.44 27.01 -35.78
CA VAL A 11 -2.85 26.99 -35.38
C VAL A 11 -2.96 26.43 -33.95
N ILE A 12 -3.37 27.28 -33.01
CA ILE A 12 -3.64 26.93 -31.62
C ILE A 12 -5.11 26.48 -31.51
N PHE A 13 -5.35 25.21 -31.21
CA PHE A 13 -6.67 24.69 -30.85
C PHE A 13 -6.98 25.07 -29.40
N ILE A 14 -7.86 26.06 -29.22
CA ILE A 14 -8.44 26.40 -27.92
C ILE A 14 -9.77 25.64 -27.81
N SER A 15 -9.83 24.67 -26.91
CA SER A 15 -11.06 23.93 -26.61
C SER A 15 -11.93 24.75 -25.66
N SER A 16 -13.02 25.31 -26.19
CA SER A 16 -14.06 26.01 -25.44
C SER A 16 -15.18 25.02 -25.06
N CYS A 17 -15.26 24.63 -23.80
CA CYS A 17 -16.47 24.00 -23.26
C CYS A 17 -17.50 25.09 -22.94
N GLY A 18 -18.58 25.10 -23.72
CA GLY A 18 -19.73 25.98 -23.56
C GLY A 18 -20.58 25.60 -22.35
N PHE A 19 -21.01 26.63 -21.62
CA PHE A 19 -22.10 26.58 -20.64
C PHE A 19 -23.43 26.36 -21.36
N ALA A 20 -24.16 25.31 -20.99
CA ALA A 20 -25.53 25.09 -21.42
C ALA A 20 -26.51 25.61 -20.36
N VAL A 21 -27.30 26.58 -20.79
CA VAL A 21 -28.40 27.25 -20.08
C VAL A 21 -29.55 26.26 -19.84
N GLY A 22 -30.18 26.39 -18.67
CA GLY A 22 -31.31 25.56 -18.24
C GLY A 22 -32.57 25.73 -19.08
N GLN A 23 -33.33 24.64 -19.19
CA GLN A 23 -34.74 24.66 -19.56
C GLN A 23 -35.56 23.98 -18.46
N GLN A 24 -36.59 24.71 -18.06
CA GLN A 24 -37.59 24.37 -17.07
C GLN A 24 -38.72 23.62 -17.77
N GLY A 25 -39.10 22.44 -17.27
CA GLY A 25 -40.13 21.63 -17.90
C GLY A 25 -40.70 20.54 -16.98
N GLN A 26 -41.89 20.85 -16.46
CA GLN A 26 -42.99 19.95 -16.07
C GLN A 26 -42.83 19.03 -14.84
N ARG A 27 -43.64 19.39 -13.83
CA ARG A 27 -44.11 18.57 -12.71
C ARG A 27 -44.96 17.43 -13.24
N ASN A 28 -44.75 16.22 -12.72
CA ASN A 28 -45.79 15.20 -12.58
C ASN A 28 -45.56 14.44 -11.26
N ALA A 29 -46.61 14.37 -10.46
CA ALA A 29 -46.66 13.71 -9.16
C ALA A 29 -46.85 12.20 -9.30
N ALA A 30 -46.19 11.41 -8.45
CA ALA A 30 -46.53 10.01 -8.23
C ALA A 30 -46.18 9.56 -6.79
N ALA A 31 -47.26 9.14 -6.11
CA ALA A 31 -47.49 8.36 -4.88
C ALA A 31 -46.38 8.03 -3.85
N PRO A 32 -46.74 7.98 -2.54
CA PRO A 32 -45.87 7.54 -1.45
C PRO A 32 -45.69 6.02 -1.44
N PHE A 33 -44.45 5.57 -1.22
CA PHE A 33 -44.13 4.15 -1.07
C PHE A 33 -44.69 3.60 0.26
N SER A 34 -45.56 2.60 0.13
CA SER A 34 -46.14 1.77 1.17
C SER A 34 -45.09 0.89 1.85
N VAL A 35 -45.08 0.91 3.19
CA VAL A 35 -44.36 -0.03 4.05
C VAL A 35 -45.10 -1.38 4.03
N GLY A 36 -44.51 -2.37 3.37
CA GLY A 36 -44.96 -3.76 3.41
C GLY A 36 -43.89 -4.64 4.04
N GLY A 37 -44.17 -5.14 5.24
CA GLY A 37 -43.28 -6.00 6.00
C GLY A 37 -43.26 -7.44 5.51
N THR A 38 -42.08 -8.04 5.55
CA THR A 38 -41.90 -9.48 5.71
C THR A 38 -40.69 -9.69 6.63
N ILE A 39 -40.99 -10.10 7.86
CA ILE A 39 -40.00 -10.42 8.89
C ILE A 39 -39.55 -11.84 8.60
N ASN A 40 -38.38 -12.01 7.98
CA ASN A 40 -37.72 -13.32 7.94
C ASN A 40 -36.74 -13.40 9.10
N SER A 41 -37.05 -14.30 10.02
CA SER A 41 -36.23 -14.71 11.15
C SER A 41 -34.89 -15.26 10.67
N ALA A 42 -33.81 -14.58 11.03
CA ALA A 42 -32.46 -15.09 10.87
C ALA A 42 -32.23 -16.28 11.82
N PRO A 43 -31.50 -17.34 11.41
CA PRO A 43 -31.18 -18.44 12.32
C PRO A 43 -30.25 -17.92 13.42
N GLN A 44 -30.62 -18.17 14.68
CA GLN A 44 -29.75 -17.93 15.82
C GLN A 44 -28.58 -18.92 15.78
N GLY A 45 -27.43 -18.44 15.30
CA GLY A 45 -26.13 -19.09 15.50
C GLY A 45 -25.55 -18.65 16.84
N SER A 46 -25.28 -19.64 17.70
CA SER A 46 -24.71 -19.50 19.03
C SER A 46 -23.47 -18.60 19.08
N SER A 47 -23.50 -17.68 20.04
CA SER A 47 -22.42 -16.79 20.46
C SER A 47 -21.16 -17.55 20.88
N GLY A 48 -20.12 -17.46 20.05
CA GLY A 48 -18.73 -17.55 20.46
C GLY A 48 -18.07 -16.22 20.13
N ALA A 49 -17.37 -15.60 21.09
CA ALA A 49 -16.54 -14.42 20.86
C ALA A 49 -15.30 -14.80 20.03
N GLY A 50 -15.51 -15.16 18.76
CA GLY A 50 -14.48 -15.46 17.77
C GLY A 50 -14.23 -14.23 16.90
N GLY A 51 -12.97 -13.80 16.82
CA GLY A 51 -12.56 -12.63 16.06
C GLY A 51 -13.10 -12.65 14.63
N LEU A 52 -13.84 -11.60 14.25
CA LEU A 52 -14.40 -11.45 12.92
C LEU A 52 -13.27 -11.39 11.89
N GLY A 53 -13.24 -12.33 10.94
CA GLY A 53 -12.62 -12.15 9.61
C GLY A 53 -11.09 -12.33 9.48
N LEU A 54 -10.35 -12.66 10.53
CA LEU A 54 -8.87 -12.82 10.45
C LEU A 54 -8.41 -14.07 9.70
N GLU A 55 -9.26 -15.09 9.54
CA GLU A 55 -8.88 -16.34 8.88
C GLU A 55 -8.35 -16.13 7.46
N HIS A 56 -8.86 -15.12 6.76
CA HIS A 56 -8.45 -14.81 5.40
C HIS A 56 -7.15 -14.01 5.29
N PHE A 57 -6.58 -13.50 6.39
CA PHE A 57 -5.37 -12.67 6.39
C PHE A 57 -4.11 -13.38 6.89
N GLN A 58 -4.22 -14.67 7.24
CA GLN A 58 -3.06 -15.52 7.53
C GLN A 58 -2.79 -16.52 6.40
N VAL A 59 -1.57 -17.06 6.37
CA VAL A 59 -1.25 -18.24 5.55
C VAL A 59 -1.86 -19.49 6.20
N ALA A 60 -2.60 -20.27 5.43
CA ALA A 60 -3.17 -21.54 5.89
C ALA A 60 -2.05 -22.54 6.30
N SER A 61 -2.30 -23.35 7.33
CA SER A 61 -1.28 -24.25 7.91
C SER A 61 -0.69 -25.24 6.89
N ASP A 62 -1.54 -25.77 6.02
CA ASP A 62 -1.17 -26.66 4.93
C ASP A 62 -0.35 -25.93 3.85
N LEU A 63 -0.60 -24.63 3.60
CA LEU A 63 0.20 -23.82 2.68
C LEU A 63 1.57 -23.52 3.25
N LYS A 64 1.60 -23.14 4.53
CA LYS A 64 2.84 -22.92 5.26
C LYS A 64 3.74 -24.15 5.21
N GLN A 65 3.17 -25.35 5.42
CA GLN A 65 3.92 -26.60 5.35
C GLN A 65 4.39 -26.91 3.93
N ALA A 66 3.50 -26.85 2.94
CA ALA A 66 3.86 -27.13 1.54
C ALA A 66 4.95 -26.20 1.00
N LEU A 67 4.89 -24.92 1.37
CA LEU A 67 5.87 -23.92 0.98
C LEU A 67 7.10 -23.89 1.90
N SER A 68 7.10 -24.66 2.99
CA SER A 68 8.14 -24.69 4.02
C SER A 68 8.46 -23.30 4.59
N LEU A 69 7.43 -22.47 4.77
CA LEU A 69 7.58 -21.09 5.25
C LEU A 69 7.94 -21.08 6.74
N ARG A 70 8.95 -20.28 7.09
CA ARG A 70 9.34 -20.01 8.48
C ARG A 70 9.25 -18.52 8.75
N VAL A 71 8.75 -18.18 9.93
CA VAL A 71 8.64 -16.79 10.38
C VAL A 71 10.05 -16.21 10.50
N PRO A 72 10.35 -15.07 9.82
CA PRO A 72 11.67 -14.45 9.91
C PRO A 72 11.84 -13.77 11.27
N GLN A 73 12.40 -14.48 12.24
CA GLN A 73 12.59 -13.97 13.61
C GLN A 73 13.50 -12.74 13.66
N ASP A 74 14.53 -12.70 12.82
CA ASP A 74 15.42 -11.54 12.72
C ASP A 74 14.67 -10.28 12.26
N PHE A 75 13.72 -10.43 11.33
CA PHE A 75 12.91 -9.30 10.87
C PHE A 75 12.04 -8.73 12.00
N LEU A 76 11.40 -9.60 12.78
CA LEU A 76 10.57 -9.20 13.92
C LEU A 76 11.41 -8.39 14.92
N ARG A 77 12.54 -8.97 15.36
CA ARG A 77 13.42 -8.39 16.37
C ARG A 77 14.02 -7.05 15.93
N ASP A 78 14.52 -6.99 14.70
CA ASP A 78 15.35 -5.87 14.26
C ASP A 78 14.52 -4.69 13.71
N HIS A 79 13.30 -4.95 13.21
CA HIS A 79 12.53 -3.95 12.46
C HIS A 79 11.20 -3.54 13.09
N LEU A 80 10.57 -4.37 13.94
CA LEU A 80 9.23 -4.07 14.48
C LEU A 80 9.24 -3.47 15.88
N GLY A 81 10.42 -3.22 16.46
CA GLY A 81 10.52 -2.68 17.82
C GLY A 81 9.95 -3.66 18.83
N ASP A 82 9.09 -3.18 19.73
CA ASP A 82 8.48 -3.97 20.79
C ASP A 82 7.17 -4.65 20.36
N TYR A 83 6.82 -4.56 19.07
CA TYR A 83 5.61 -5.19 18.56
C TYR A 83 5.79 -6.70 18.39
N HIS A 84 4.92 -7.46 19.05
CA HIS A 84 4.86 -8.91 18.92
C HIS A 84 3.54 -9.33 18.26
N PHE A 85 3.65 -10.03 17.14
CA PHE A 85 2.47 -10.55 16.45
C PHE A 85 1.72 -11.54 17.32
N LYS A 86 0.40 -11.35 17.45
CA LYS A 86 -0.51 -12.37 18.02
C LYS A 86 -0.53 -13.60 17.12
N ASN A 87 -0.53 -13.37 15.80
CA ASN A 87 -0.46 -14.40 14.78
C ASN A 87 0.66 -14.14 13.75
N PRO A 88 1.84 -14.75 13.93
CA PRO A 88 2.96 -14.60 13.01
C PRO A 88 2.72 -15.10 11.58
N ASN A 89 1.66 -15.89 11.33
CA ASN A 89 1.32 -16.33 9.98
C ASN A 89 0.77 -15.18 9.11
N ILE A 90 0.31 -14.08 9.71
CA ILE A 90 -0.07 -12.87 8.99
C ILE A 90 1.18 -12.20 8.39
N LEU A 91 2.29 -12.17 9.13
CA LEU A 91 3.57 -11.69 8.59
C LEU A 91 4.08 -12.57 7.44
N LEU A 92 3.92 -13.90 7.54
CA LEU A 92 4.28 -14.79 6.44
C LEU A 92 3.53 -14.42 5.15
N LYS A 93 2.23 -14.15 5.26
CA LYS A 93 1.40 -13.71 4.14
C LYS A 93 1.88 -12.37 3.60
N ALA A 94 2.19 -11.43 4.50
CA ALA A 94 2.65 -10.09 4.16
C ALA A 94 3.96 -10.07 3.36
N LEU A 95 4.78 -11.12 3.49
CA LEU A 95 6.05 -11.30 2.78
C LEU A 95 5.96 -12.27 1.60
N LEU A 96 4.79 -12.86 1.33
CA LEU A 96 4.62 -13.91 0.33
C LEU A 96 4.31 -13.32 -1.06
N HIS A 97 5.30 -13.34 -1.95
CA HIS A 97 5.07 -12.98 -3.35
C HIS A 97 4.21 -14.04 -4.06
N PRO A 98 3.24 -13.66 -4.92
CA PRO A 98 2.33 -14.62 -5.57
C PRO A 98 3.04 -15.67 -6.44
N THR A 99 4.24 -15.36 -6.92
CA THR A 99 5.03 -16.28 -7.76
C THR A 99 5.81 -17.32 -6.96
N TYR A 100 5.97 -17.14 -5.65
CA TYR A 100 6.80 -18.02 -4.83
C TYR A 100 6.30 -19.47 -4.87
N LYS A 101 7.14 -20.38 -5.38
CA LYS A 101 6.86 -21.81 -5.50
C LYS A 101 5.52 -22.07 -6.22
N THR A 102 5.22 -21.29 -7.26
CA THR A 102 3.93 -21.38 -8.00
C THR A 102 3.58 -22.81 -8.43
N ARG A 103 4.59 -23.61 -8.80
CA ARG A 103 4.40 -25.01 -9.20
C ARG A 103 3.79 -25.86 -8.08
N ASP A 104 4.24 -25.66 -6.85
CA ASP A 104 3.78 -26.39 -5.66
C ASP A 104 2.35 -25.96 -5.24
N ARG A 105 1.81 -24.90 -5.87
CA ARG A 105 0.52 -24.30 -5.57
C ARG A 105 -0.56 -24.59 -6.62
N LYS A 106 -0.20 -25.21 -7.75
CA LYS A 106 -1.05 -25.29 -8.96
C LYS A 106 -2.46 -25.80 -8.70
N ASP A 107 -2.59 -26.87 -7.92
CA ASP A 107 -3.86 -27.57 -7.69
C ASP A 107 -4.50 -27.20 -6.34
N ARG A 108 -4.00 -26.16 -5.68
CA ARG A 108 -4.48 -25.72 -4.36
C ARG A 108 -5.55 -24.63 -4.47
N LYS A 109 -6.47 -24.61 -3.50
CA LYS A 109 -7.52 -23.57 -3.39
C LYS A 109 -6.93 -22.18 -3.15
N ASP A 110 -5.83 -22.13 -2.41
CA ASP A 110 -5.10 -20.92 -1.99
C ASP A 110 -3.93 -20.57 -2.93
N ARG A 111 -3.97 -21.02 -4.19
CA ARG A 111 -2.92 -20.73 -5.18
C ARG A 111 -2.66 -19.24 -5.43
N HIS A 112 -3.65 -18.41 -5.15
CA HIS A 112 -3.60 -16.96 -5.30
C HIS A 112 -3.26 -16.24 -4.00
N ASP A 113 -2.96 -16.98 -2.92
CA ASP A 113 -2.67 -16.38 -1.63
C ASP A 113 -1.36 -15.57 -1.66
N SER A 114 -1.41 -14.31 -1.23
CA SER A 114 -0.32 -13.37 -1.42
C SER A 114 -0.40 -12.21 -0.43
N PHE A 115 0.62 -11.35 -0.48
CA PHE A 115 0.69 -10.11 0.28
C PHE A 115 -0.39 -9.07 -0.11
N GLU A 116 -1.08 -9.24 -1.25
CA GLU A 116 -1.85 -8.18 -1.91
C GLU A 116 -3.02 -7.61 -1.10
N PRO A 117 -3.85 -8.43 -0.39
CA PRO A 117 -4.91 -7.88 0.47
C PRO A 117 -4.36 -7.01 1.61
N LEU A 118 -3.19 -7.40 2.15
CA LEU A 118 -2.50 -6.64 3.19
C LEU A 118 -1.82 -5.37 2.64
N ASP A 119 -1.29 -5.40 1.41
CA ASP A 119 -0.80 -4.20 0.68
C ASP A 119 -1.95 -3.19 0.46
N TYR A 120 -3.12 -3.69 0.08
CA TYR A 120 -4.31 -2.87 -0.09
C TYR A 120 -4.70 -2.14 1.19
N VAL A 121 -4.95 -2.85 2.30
CA VAL A 121 -5.34 -2.21 3.57
C VAL A 121 -4.21 -1.34 4.14
N GLY A 122 -2.96 -1.80 4.06
CA GLY A 122 -1.80 -1.06 4.53
C GLY A 122 -1.62 0.28 3.82
N SER A 123 -2.01 0.39 2.55
CA SER A 123 -1.97 1.67 1.83
C SER A 123 -2.86 2.75 2.44
N PHE A 124 -4.05 2.40 2.93
CA PHE A 124 -4.96 3.34 3.59
C PHE A 124 -4.46 3.73 4.99
N VAL A 125 -3.95 2.76 5.74
CA VAL A 125 -3.40 3.00 7.09
C VAL A 125 -2.22 3.96 7.02
N MET A 126 -1.32 3.74 6.05
CA MET A 126 -0.19 4.65 5.81
C MET A 126 -0.65 6.04 5.37
N ASP A 127 -1.64 6.14 4.48
CA ASP A 127 -2.19 7.44 4.07
C ASP A 127 -2.74 8.22 5.26
N TYR A 128 -3.49 7.55 6.14
CA TYR A 128 -4.01 8.14 7.37
C TYR A 128 -2.91 8.62 8.31
N ILE A 129 -1.97 7.74 8.70
CA ILE A 129 -0.91 8.06 9.66
C ILE A 129 -0.01 9.19 9.13
N VAL A 130 0.43 9.11 7.87
CA VAL A 130 1.27 10.15 7.27
C VAL A 130 0.51 11.47 7.14
N SER A 131 -0.77 11.45 6.72
CA SER A 131 -1.59 12.68 6.66
C SER A 131 -1.74 13.33 8.03
N ARG A 132 -2.00 12.53 9.07
CA ARG A 132 -2.11 13.01 10.45
C ARG A 132 -0.79 13.62 10.93
N TYR A 133 0.33 12.94 10.69
CA TYR A 133 1.65 13.45 11.06
C TYR A 133 1.97 14.78 10.36
N VAL A 134 1.73 14.86 9.04
CA VAL A 134 1.93 16.08 8.25
C VAL A 134 1.06 17.23 8.78
N LEU A 135 -0.22 16.99 9.04
CA LEU A 135 -1.14 18.01 9.59
C LEU A 135 -0.67 18.59 10.93
N MET A 136 -0.09 17.73 11.78
CA MET A 136 0.39 18.13 13.10
C MET A 136 1.70 18.91 13.05
N HIS A 137 2.60 18.60 12.11
CA HIS A 137 4.00 19.07 12.15
C HIS A 137 4.39 20.01 11.00
N ALA A 138 3.64 20.07 9.89
CA ALA A 138 3.98 20.92 8.77
C ALA A 138 3.91 22.41 9.15
N ARG A 139 4.94 23.16 8.78
CA ARG A 139 4.97 24.63 8.99
C ARG A 139 3.92 25.34 8.15
N ASN A 140 3.73 24.88 6.91
CA ASN A 140 2.72 25.38 5.99
C ASN A 140 1.54 24.42 5.92
N LYS A 141 0.38 24.83 6.46
CA LYS A 141 -0.84 24.00 6.49
C LYS A 141 -1.77 24.20 5.29
N SER A 142 -1.28 24.78 4.19
CA SER A 142 -2.06 24.84 2.95
C SER A 142 -2.33 23.43 2.42
N GLN A 143 -3.53 23.20 1.89
CA GLN A 143 -3.93 21.92 1.33
C GLN A 143 -2.95 21.42 0.26
N HIS A 144 -2.49 22.32 -0.62
CA HIS A 144 -1.52 22.00 -1.66
C HIS A 144 -0.20 21.48 -1.06
N HIS A 145 0.39 22.20 -0.11
CA HIS A 145 1.67 21.81 0.49
C HIS A 145 1.58 20.48 1.24
N MET A 146 0.56 20.28 2.06
CA MET A 146 0.38 19.01 2.78
C MET A 146 0.19 17.83 1.82
N ALA A 147 -0.55 18.02 0.73
CA ALA A 147 -0.72 17.02 -0.31
C ALA A 147 0.60 16.70 -1.04
N GLU A 148 1.42 17.72 -1.31
CA GLU A 148 2.74 17.56 -1.93
C GLU A 148 3.71 16.77 -1.04
N VAL A 149 3.82 17.14 0.24
CA VAL A 149 4.64 16.41 1.23
C VAL A 149 4.18 14.97 1.32
N LYS A 150 2.87 14.73 1.49
CA LYS A 150 2.30 13.38 1.53
C LYS A 150 2.66 12.56 0.28
N ALA A 151 2.46 13.13 -0.91
CA ALA A 151 2.75 12.46 -2.17
C ALA A 151 4.24 12.12 -2.33
N SER A 152 5.13 12.98 -1.83
CA SER A 152 6.58 12.76 -1.88
C SER A 152 7.03 11.56 -1.03
N VAL A 153 6.38 11.29 0.10
CA VAL A 153 6.71 10.18 1.01
C VAL A 153 6.03 8.87 0.60
N LEU A 154 4.78 8.95 0.12
CA LEU A 154 3.97 7.76 -0.18
C LEU A 154 4.08 7.27 -1.63
N ARG A 155 4.86 7.94 -2.49
CA ARG A 155 5.16 7.43 -3.85
C ARG A 155 5.95 6.12 -3.80
N GLN A 156 5.79 5.32 -4.84
CA GLN A 156 6.37 3.97 -4.95
C GLN A 156 7.89 3.94 -4.70
N ASP A 157 8.65 4.88 -5.28
CA ASP A 157 10.11 4.93 -5.11
C ASP A 157 10.53 5.19 -3.66
N SER A 158 9.83 6.09 -2.97
CA SER A 158 10.09 6.47 -1.58
C SER A 158 9.80 5.30 -0.64
N LEU A 159 8.67 4.64 -0.85
CA LEU A 159 8.30 3.44 -0.10
C LEU A 159 9.26 2.27 -0.38
N ALA A 160 9.72 2.11 -1.62
CA ALA A 160 10.74 1.13 -1.95
C ALA A 160 12.07 1.43 -1.26
N TYR A 161 12.45 2.71 -1.20
CA TYR A 161 13.62 3.19 -0.45
C TYR A 161 13.52 2.84 1.04
N PHE A 162 12.40 3.16 1.70
CA PHE A 162 12.17 2.81 3.10
C PHE A 162 12.20 1.30 3.33
N ALA A 163 11.60 0.51 2.43
CA ALA A 163 11.65 -0.95 2.51
C ALA A 163 13.08 -1.49 2.46
N VAL A 164 13.91 -0.99 1.54
CA VAL A 164 15.33 -1.41 1.44
C VAL A 164 16.13 -0.97 2.65
N LYS A 165 15.96 0.27 3.13
CA LYS A 165 16.65 0.78 4.32
C LYS A 165 16.31 -0.03 5.57
N ASN A 166 15.13 -0.62 5.61
CA ASN A 166 14.68 -1.54 6.66
C ASN A 166 14.80 -3.03 6.25
N ASN A 167 15.69 -3.37 5.31
CA ASN A 167 16.03 -4.74 4.91
C ASN A 167 14.90 -5.64 4.39
N PHE A 168 13.71 -5.11 4.04
CA PHE A 168 12.56 -5.93 3.61
C PHE A 168 12.92 -6.86 2.43
N HIS A 169 13.71 -6.36 1.48
CA HIS A 169 14.19 -7.10 0.31
C HIS A 169 14.92 -8.42 0.63
N LYS A 170 15.41 -8.61 1.88
CA LYS A 170 16.07 -9.85 2.33
C LYS A 170 15.08 -10.92 2.81
N PHE A 171 13.87 -10.53 3.18
CA PHE A 171 12.89 -11.39 3.85
C PHE A 171 11.67 -11.75 2.98
N VAL A 172 11.55 -11.13 1.79
CA VAL A 172 10.49 -11.45 0.83
C VAL A 172 10.63 -12.89 0.32
N PHE A 173 9.55 -13.66 0.41
CA PHE A 173 9.46 -14.97 -0.21
C PHE A 173 9.20 -14.81 -1.71
N VAL A 174 10.27 -14.95 -2.50
CA VAL A 174 10.23 -14.92 -3.97
C VAL A 174 11.25 -15.91 -4.52
N ASP A 175 10.94 -16.55 -5.65
CA ASP A 175 11.79 -17.58 -6.26
C ASP A 175 12.29 -17.19 -7.66
N ARG A 176 11.49 -16.47 -8.46
CA ARG A 176 11.84 -16.09 -9.83
C ARG A 176 13.15 -15.28 -9.86
N PRO A 177 14.15 -15.70 -10.66
CA PRO A 177 15.43 -14.99 -10.74
C PRO A 177 15.31 -13.51 -11.13
N VAL A 178 14.38 -13.18 -12.04
CA VAL A 178 14.13 -11.80 -12.50
C VAL A 178 13.67 -10.89 -11.35
N GLU A 179 12.80 -11.40 -10.47
CA GLU A 179 12.29 -10.65 -9.32
C GLU A 179 13.37 -10.47 -8.25
N LYS A 180 14.12 -11.54 -7.96
CA LYS A 180 15.29 -11.47 -7.06
C LYS A 180 16.33 -10.47 -7.57
N ALA A 181 16.60 -10.47 -8.87
CA ALA A 181 17.51 -9.51 -9.49
C ALA A 181 16.99 -8.08 -9.35
N SER A 182 15.70 -7.83 -9.61
CA SER A 182 15.09 -6.51 -9.42
C SER A 182 15.20 -5.99 -7.98
N LEU A 183 14.97 -6.86 -6.97
CA LEU A 183 15.16 -6.49 -5.56
C LEU A 183 16.62 -6.12 -5.24
N ARG A 184 17.58 -6.93 -5.72
CA ARG A 184 19.02 -6.71 -5.52
C ARG A 184 19.53 -5.46 -6.22
N GLU A 185 19.22 -5.29 -7.51
CA GLU A 185 19.64 -4.13 -8.29
C GLU A 185 19.11 -2.83 -7.68
N PHE A 186 17.87 -2.83 -7.17
CA PHE A 186 17.34 -1.67 -6.47
C PHE A 186 18.08 -1.40 -5.17
N ALA A 187 18.32 -2.43 -4.35
CA ALA A 187 19.08 -2.27 -3.11
C ALA A 187 20.52 -1.77 -3.38
N ASP A 188 21.17 -2.28 -4.42
CA ASP A 188 22.51 -1.86 -4.83
C ASP A 188 22.55 -0.40 -5.30
N GLY A 189 21.52 0.04 -6.03
CA GLY A 189 21.37 1.44 -6.44
C GLY A 189 21.18 2.41 -5.27
N LEU A 190 20.88 1.91 -4.06
CA LEU A 190 20.67 2.71 -2.85
C LEU A 190 21.84 2.71 -1.87
N ARG A 191 22.96 2.01 -2.18
CA ARG A 191 24.12 1.88 -1.26
C ARG A 191 24.63 3.22 -0.74
N ASN A 192 24.66 4.24 -1.59
CA ASN A 192 25.18 5.57 -1.27
C ASN A 192 24.09 6.62 -1.00
N VAL A 193 22.82 6.23 -0.98
CA VAL A 193 21.68 7.16 -0.79
C VAL A 193 21.36 7.23 0.70
N GLN A 194 21.58 8.37 1.35
CA GLN A 194 21.35 8.54 2.78
C GLN A 194 20.02 9.17 3.10
N THR A 195 19.49 10.03 2.24
CA THR A 195 18.22 10.73 2.46
C THR A 195 17.24 10.47 1.32
N LEU A 196 15.95 10.66 1.59
CA LEU A 196 14.93 10.64 0.57
C LEU A 196 15.16 11.71 -0.51
N GLY A 197 15.74 12.86 -0.12
CA GLY A 197 16.11 13.92 -1.06
C GLY A 197 17.14 13.49 -2.11
N GLU A 198 18.11 12.66 -1.72
CA GLU A 198 19.14 12.10 -2.61
C GLU A 198 18.60 11.03 -3.58
N LEU A 199 17.45 10.45 -3.26
CA LEU A 199 16.86 9.35 -4.05
C LEU A 199 16.68 9.73 -5.53
N ARG A 200 16.42 11.00 -5.84
CA ARG A 200 16.24 11.50 -7.21
C ARG A 200 17.50 11.38 -8.07
N PHE A 201 18.68 11.39 -7.45
CA PHE A 201 19.98 11.27 -8.13
C PHE A 201 20.48 9.83 -8.22
N ALA A 202 19.83 8.91 -7.49
CA ALA A 202 20.21 7.51 -7.48
C ALA A 202 19.90 6.83 -8.82
N LYS A 203 20.90 6.17 -9.40
CA LYS A 203 20.72 5.27 -10.55
C LYS A 203 20.07 3.97 -10.07
N LYS A 204 18.74 3.96 -10.04
CA LYS A 204 17.91 2.83 -9.60
C LYS A 204 16.87 2.48 -10.65
N LYS A 205 16.51 1.20 -10.73
CA LYS A 205 15.34 0.75 -11.51
C LYS A 205 14.07 0.87 -10.65
N ARG A 206 12.91 0.55 -11.22
CA ARG A 206 11.70 0.35 -10.41
C ARG A 206 11.82 -0.96 -9.64
N SER A 207 11.24 -1.01 -8.46
CA SER A 207 11.16 -2.21 -7.63
C SER A 207 9.75 -2.37 -7.07
N PHE A 208 9.29 -3.60 -6.95
CA PHE A 208 8.01 -3.94 -6.35
C PHE A 208 8.09 -4.04 -4.82
N VAL A 209 9.27 -3.87 -4.23
CA VAL A 209 9.51 -4.03 -2.78
C VAL A 209 8.63 -3.12 -1.91
N TYR A 210 8.20 -1.97 -2.43
CA TYR A 210 7.29 -1.05 -1.72
C TYR A 210 5.95 -1.70 -1.33
N LYS A 211 5.52 -2.73 -2.08
CA LYS A 211 4.28 -3.45 -1.79
C LYS A 211 4.37 -4.26 -0.51
N PHE A 212 5.54 -4.84 -0.22
CA PHE A 212 5.78 -5.54 1.05
C PHE A 212 5.89 -4.59 2.23
N PHE A 213 6.43 -3.39 2.00
CA PHE A 213 6.41 -2.34 3.04
C PHE A 213 4.98 -2.05 3.47
N LYS A 214 4.09 -1.74 2.52
CA LYS A 214 2.66 -1.55 2.77
C LYS A 214 2.01 -2.78 3.39
N SER A 215 2.34 -3.97 2.87
CA SER A 215 1.75 -5.22 3.33
C SER A 215 2.09 -5.54 4.78
N VAL A 216 3.33 -5.32 5.22
CA VAL A 216 3.70 -5.49 6.64
C VAL A 216 3.00 -4.46 7.52
N ILE A 217 2.85 -3.22 7.07
CA ILE A 217 2.05 -2.22 7.79
C ILE A 217 0.59 -2.68 7.92
N GLY A 218 0.01 -3.21 6.84
CA GLY A 218 -1.32 -3.81 6.86
C GLY A 218 -1.41 -5.04 7.77
N ALA A 219 -0.35 -5.86 7.84
CA ALA A 219 -0.28 -7.03 8.72
C ALA A 219 -0.34 -6.65 10.20
N ILE A 220 0.43 -5.65 10.61
CA ILE A 220 0.42 -5.13 11.98
C ILE A 220 -0.96 -4.54 12.28
N TYR A 221 -1.52 -3.76 11.35
CA TYR A 221 -2.86 -3.18 11.52
C TYR A 221 -3.92 -4.26 11.75
N VAL A 222 -3.93 -5.32 10.93
CA VAL A 222 -4.90 -6.41 11.04
C VAL A 222 -4.67 -7.23 12.32
N ASP A 223 -3.41 -7.54 12.67
CA ASP A 223 -3.07 -8.33 13.87
C ASP A 223 -3.34 -7.58 15.19
N SER A 224 -3.26 -6.25 15.17
CA SER A 224 -3.58 -5.37 16.30
C SER A 224 -5.08 -5.04 16.43
N ASP A 225 -5.95 -5.82 15.79
CA ASP A 225 -7.41 -5.60 15.75
C ASP A 225 -7.78 -4.24 15.13
N TYR A 226 -7.13 -3.89 14.02
CA TYR A 226 -7.35 -2.67 13.25
C TYR A 226 -7.02 -1.38 14.04
N ASN A 227 -5.94 -1.39 14.83
CA ASN A 227 -5.51 -0.27 15.65
C ASN A 227 -4.37 0.54 14.99
N ALA A 228 -4.69 1.73 14.47
CA ALA A 228 -3.70 2.62 13.84
C ALA A 228 -2.66 3.18 14.83
N ASP A 229 -3.02 3.39 16.10
CA ASP A 229 -2.12 3.90 17.13
C ASP A 229 -1.01 2.89 17.47
N THR A 230 -1.27 1.60 17.26
CA THR A 230 -0.24 0.54 17.39
C THR A 230 0.73 0.57 16.22
N VAL A 231 0.26 0.91 15.02
CA VAL A 231 1.05 0.94 13.78
C VAL A 231 1.93 2.17 13.70
N GLU A 232 1.42 3.33 14.15
CA GLU A 232 2.08 4.63 14.05
C GLU A 232 3.53 4.66 14.54
N PRO A 233 3.88 4.25 15.78
CA PRO A 233 5.25 4.31 16.26
C PRO A 233 6.21 3.44 15.43
N ILE A 234 5.74 2.30 14.91
CA ILE A 234 6.55 1.38 14.09
C ILE A 234 6.79 1.99 12.71
N LEU A 235 5.75 2.55 12.09
CA LEU A 235 5.87 3.23 10.80
C LEU A 235 6.79 4.44 10.92
N LEU A 236 6.60 5.28 11.94
CA LEU A 236 7.40 6.48 12.16
C LEU A 236 8.86 6.13 12.45
N LYS A 237 9.17 5.05 13.18
CA LYS A 237 10.55 4.57 13.33
C LYS A 237 11.27 4.38 11.98
N MET A 238 10.53 3.98 10.94
CA MET A 238 11.08 3.70 9.61
C MET A 238 11.18 4.94 8.70
N ILE A 239 10.30 5.94 8.86
CA ILE A 239 10.17 7.06 7.89
C ILE A 239 10.40 8.45 8.49
N LYS A 240 10.29 8.60 9.82
CA LYS A 240 10.22 9.91 10.49
C LYS A 240 11.40 10.81 10.16
N ARG A 241 12.62 10.26 10.15
CA ARG A 241 13.83 11.05 9.82
C ARG A 241 13.72 11.75 8.47
N ASP A 242 13.26 11.05 7.43
CA ASP A 242 13.12 11.63 6.09
C ASP A 242 11.88 12.50 5.96
N LEU A 243 10.80 12.15 6.67
CA LEU A 243 9.57 12.95 6.74
C LEU A 243 9.83 14.31 7.41
N ASP A 244 10.60 14.34 8.51
CA ASP A 244 10.95 15.58 9.21
C ASP A 244 11.85 16.52 8.37
N LEU A 245 12.63 15.98 7.42
CA LEU A 245 13.49 16.79 6.54
C LEU A 245 12.71 17.57 5.48
N ILE A 246 11.43 17.24 5.25
CA ILE A 246 10.59 17.81 4.20
C ILE A 246 9.32 18.50 4.73
N LEU A 247 9.15 18.59 6.05
CA LEU A 247 8.05 19.27 6.76
C LEU A 247 8.42 20.72 7.14
#